data_AF-A0A9D1DJ53-F1
#
_entry.id   AF-A0A9D1DJ53-F1
#
_cell.length_a   1.000
_cell.length_b   1.000
_cell.length_c   1.000
_cell.angle_alpha   90.00
_cell.angle_beta   90.00
_cell.angle_gamma   90.00
#
_symmetry.space_group_name_H-M   'P 1'
#
loop_
_entity.id
_entity.type
_entity.pdbx_description
1 polymer ?
#
loop_
_entity_poly.entity_id
_entity_poly.type
_entity_poly.pdbx_seq_one_letter_code
_entity_poly.pdbx_strand_id
1 'polypeptide(L)'
;MAYIIGIDLGTTNSCVAVMEGGEPVVIPNAEGGRTTPSVVAFSKTGERMVGMIAKRQAVTNHARTITSIKRQMGSDYRVNIDGKKYTPQEISAMILQKLKTDAEAYLGGPVTEAVITVPAYFTDAQRQAT
;
A
#
# COMPACT_ATOMS: atom_id res chain seq x y z
N MET A 1 -23.95 1.05 -4.07
CA MET A 1 -23.55 2.33 -3.47
C MET A 1 -22.05 2.47 -3.70
N ALA A 2 -21.59 3.57 -4.29
CA ALA A 2 -20.16 3.77 -4.53
C ALA A 2 -19.53 4.36 -3.27
N TYR A 3 -18.59 3.64 -2.65
CA TYR A 3 -17.83 4.14 -1.52
C TYR A 3 -16.57 4.85 -2.04
N ILE A 4 -16.31 6.04 -1.51
CA ILE A 4 -15.02 6.72 -1.64
C ILE A 4 -14.27 6.51 -0.33
N ILE A 5 -13.06 5.95 -0.40
CA ILE A 5 -12.20 5.73 0.77
C ILE A 5 -11.07 6.76 0.83
N GLY A 6 -10.66 7.12 2.04
CA GLY A 6 -9.44 7.87 2.29
C GLY A 6 -8.28 6.92 2.57
N ILE A 7 -7.18 7.03 1.82
CA ILE A 7 -5.98 6.23 2.01
C ILE A 7 -4.82 7.13 2.44
N ASP A 8 -4.31 6.90 3.64
CA ASP A 8 -3.00 7.39 4.00
C ASP A 8 -1.93 6.40 3.51
N LEU A 9 -1.25 6.72 2.41
CA LEU A 9 -0.16 5.89 1.88
C LEU A 9 1.15 6.32 2.54
N GLY A 10 1.49 5.87 3.74
CA GLY A 10 2.73 6.33 4.39
C GLY A 10 3.99 5.60 3.91
N THR A 11 5.16 6.16 4.24
CA THR A 11 6.46 5.52 3.95
C THR A 11 6.65 4.21 4.71
N THR A 12 6.18 4.16 5.97
CA THR A 12 6.38 3.03 6.88
C THR A 12 5.11 2.23 7.10
N ASN A 13 3.98 2.92 7.31
CA ASN A 13 2.68 2.32 7.51
C ASN A 13 1.68 3.06 6.64
N SER A 14 0.62 2.38 6.23
CA SER A 14 -0.51 2.93 5.53
C SER A 14 -1.80 2.66 6.31
N CYS A 15 -2.82 3.47 6.07
CA CYS A 15 -4.12 3.41 6.73
C CYS A 15 -5.23 3.63 5.70
N VAL A 16 -6.41 3.07 5.95
CA VAL A 16 -7.60 3.31 5.13
C VAL A 16 -8.77 3.65 6.04
N ALA A 17 -9.56 4.65 5.62
CA ALA A 17 -10.73 5.13 6.32
C ALA A 17 -11.89 5.37 5.35
N VAL A 18 -13.11 5.37 5.88
CA VAL A 18 -14.35 5.65 5.16
C VAL A 18 -15.21 6.62 5.98
N MET A 19 -16.14 7.32 5.34
CA MET A 19 -17.13 8.13 6.03
C MET A 19 -18.38 7.29 6.34
N GLU A 20 -18.72 7.14 7.61
CA GLU A 20 -19.93 6.45 8.08
C GLU A 20 -20.72 7.38 8.99
N GLY A 21 -21.99 7.64 8.66
CA GLY A 21 -22.85 8.49 9.48
C GLY A 21 -22.35 9.93 9.66
N GLY A 22 -21.49 10.41 8.76
CA GLY A 22 -20.85 11.74 8.86
C GLY A 22 -19.52 11.75 9.62
N GLU A 23 -19.10 10.63 10.19
CA GLU A 23 -17.86 10.50 10.96
C GLU A 23 -16.82 9.66 10.18
N PRO A 24 -15.52 10.00 10.26
CA PRO A 24 -14.47 9.19 9.68
C PRO A 24 -14.20 7.95 10.53
N VAL A 25 -14.30 6.77 9.92
CA VAL A 25 -14.03 5.47 10.55
C VAL A 25 -12.82 4.82 9.90
N VAL A 26 -11.83 4.45 10.72
CA VAL A 26 -10.65 3.70 10.27
C VAL A 26 -10.99 2.22 10.13
N ILE A 27 -10.75 1.67 8.95
CA ILE A 27 -11.04 0.26 8.64
C ILE A 27 -9.86 -0.61 9.14
N PRO A 28 -10.12 -1.65 9.94
CA PRO A 28 -9.10 -2.63 10.30
C PRO A 28 -8.70 -3.48 9.08
N ASN A 29 -7.42 -3.79 8.95
CA ASN A 29 -6.94 -4.74 7.95
C ASN A 29 -7.31 -6.19 8.32
N ALA A 30 -7.12 -7.12 7.38
CA ALA A 30 -7.36 -8.55 7.61
C ALA A 30 -6.59 -9.14 8.81
N GLU A 31 -5.50 -8.51 9.25
CA GLU A 31 -4.72 -8.89 10.41
C GLU A 31 -5.22 -8.27 11.74
N GLY A 32 -6.32 -7.52 11.72
CA GLY A 32 -6.94 -6.87 12.88
C GLY A 32 -6.27 -5.55 13.31
N GLY A 33 -5.27 -5.08 12.56
CA GLY A 33 -4.58 -3.81 12.81
C GLY A 33 -5.27 -2.64 12.10
N ARG A 34 -5.25 -1.45 12.73
CA ARG A 34 -5.73 -0.20 12.11
C ARG A 34 -4.72 0.43 11.15
N THR A 35 -3.53 -0.15 11.03
CA THR A 35 -2.52 0.26 10.05
C THR A 35 -1.89 -0.97 9.43
N THR A 36 -1.50 -0.85 8.17
CA THR A 36 -0.84 -1.88 7.38
C THR A 36 0.60 -1.43 7.10
N PRO A 37 1.64 -2.21 7.46
CA PRO A 37 3.00 -1.86 7.09
C PRO A 37 3.16 -1.64 5.58
N SER A 38 3.85 -0.58 5.17
CA SER A 38 4.17 -0.27 3.77
C SER A 38 5.33 -1.12 3.28
N VAL A 39 5.11 -2.44 3.30
CA VAL A 39 6.11 -3.46 3.01
C VAL A 39 5.52 -4.44 2.01
N VAL A 40 6.28 -4.71 0.95
CA VAL A 40 5.96 -5.71 -0.07
C VAL A 40 7.07 -6.74 -0.08
N ALA A 41 6.73 -8.01 -0.15
CA ALA A 41 7.74 -9.05 -0.30
C ALA A 41 7.30 -10.12 -1.30
N PHE A 42 8.28 -10.76 -1.93
CA PHE A 42 8.06 -11.84 -2.88
C PHE A 42 8.60 -13.15 -2.29
N SER A 43 7.80 -14.20 -2.29
CA SER A 43 8.26 -15.54 -1.91
C SER A 43 9.26 -16.09 -2.93
N LYS A 44 9.84 -17.26 -2.65
CA LYS A 44 10.68 -17.99 -3.63
C LYS A 44 9.89 -18.47 -4.86
N THR A 45 8.58 -18.64 -4.71
CA THR A 45 7.67 -19.08 -5.79
C THR A 45 7.03 -17.91 -6.53
N GLY A 46 7.37 -16.67 -6.18
CA GLY A 46 6.84 -15.44 -6.80
C GLY A 46 5.52 -14.94 -6.19
N GLU A 47 5.00 -15.60 -5.16
CA GLU A 47 3.83 -15.13 -4.43
C GLU A 47 4.12 -13.80 -3.74
N ARG A 48 3.19 -12.84 -3.87
CA ARG A 48 3.31 -11.52 -3.26
C ARG A 48 2.67 -11.49 -1.89
N MET A 49 3.42 -11.00 -0.92
CA MET A 49 2.96 -10.68 0.42
C MET A 49 3.02 -9.17 0.62
N VAL A 50 2.04 -8.62 1.34
CA VAL A 50 1.96 -7.19 1.64
C VAL A 50 1.63 -7.01 3.12
N GLY A 51 2.13 -5.97 3.75
CA GLY A 51 1.78 -5.65 5.14
C GLY A 51 2.53 -6.48 6.16
N MET A 52 1.81 -6.98 7.17
CA MET A 52 2.42 -7.66 8.31
C MET A 52 3.13 -8.96 7.91
N ILE A 53 2.54 -9.71 6.98
CA ILE A 53 3.11 -10.96 6.47
C ILE A 53 4.47 -10.69 5.80
N ALA A 54 4.55 -9.66 4.96
CA ALA A 54 5.80 -9.24 4.31
C ALA A 54 6.84 -8.77 5.33
N LYS A 55 6.43 -7.99 6.33
CA LYS A 55 7.32 -7.47 7.38
C LYS A 55 7.94 -8.57 8.23
N ARG A 56 7.19 -9.62 8.57
CA ARG A 56 7.66 -10.73 9.43
C ARG A 56 8.85 -11.49 8.84
N GLN A 57 8.91 -11.62 7.52
CA GLN A 57 9.98 -12.34 6.85
C GLN A 57 11.13 -11.43 6.36
N ALA A 58 11.12 -10.13 6.69
CA ALA A 58 12.11 -9.18 6.18
C ALA A 58 13.55 -9.56 6.55
N VAL A 59 13.74 -10.24 7.69
CA VAL A 59 15.08 -10.69 8.15
C VAL A 59 15.58 -11.87 7.32
N THR A 60 14.74 -12.88 7.09
CA THR A 60 15.12 -14.12 6.40
C THR A 60 14.99 -14.03 4.87
N ASN A 61 14.24 -13.05 4.37
CA ASN A 61 13.95 -12.83 2.94
C ASN A 61 14.24 -11.37 2.54
N HIS A 62 15.32 -10.77 3.06
CA HIS A 62 15.61 -9.35 2.86
C HIS A 62 15.76 -8.96 1.38
N ALA A 63 16.40 -9.81 0.56
CA ALA A 63 16.67 -9.54 -0.85
C ALA A 63 15.39 -9.43 -1.69
N ARG A 64 14.27 -9.97 -1.19
CA ARG A 64 12.96 -9.94 -1.85
C ARG A 64 11.92 -9.17 -1.05
N THR A 65 12.34 -8.39 -0.06
CA THR A 65 11.46 -7.58 0.79
C THR A 65 11.78 -6.11 0.59
N ILE A 66 10.79 -5.35 0.13
CA ILE A 66 10.87 -3.95 -0.19
C ILE A 66 10.20 -3.15 0.92
N THR A 67 10.92 -2.17 1.45
CA THR A 67 10.42 -1.21 2.44
C THR A 67 10.69 0.21 1.96
N SER A 68 10.00 1.20 2.54
CA SER A 68 10.26 2.63 2.30
C SER A 68 10.16 3.06 0.83
N ILE A 69 9.40 2.32 0.00
CA ILE A 69 9.33 2.58 -1.44
C ILE A 69 8.78 3.97 -1.76
N LYS A 70 7.96 4.56 -0.88
CA LYS A 70 7.42 5.92 -1.04
C LYS A 70 8.51 6.99 -1.19
N ARG A 71 9.72 6.74 -0.65
CA ARG A 71 10.88 7.64 -0.81
C ARG A 71 11.39 7.71 -2.25
N GLN A 72 11.06 6.73 -3.08
CA GLN A 72 11.49 6.61 -4.47
C GLN A 72 10.39 7.04 -5.45
N MET A 73 9.23 7.50 -4.99
CA MET A 73 8.15 7.95 -5.89
C MET A 73 8.64 9.09 -6.79
N GLY A 74 8.23 9.06 -8.05
CA GLY A 74 8.63 10.07 -9.04
C GLY A 74 10.08 9.96 -9.56
N SER A 75 10.84 8.92 -9.19
CA SER A 75 12.19 8.68 -9.71
C SER A 75 12.24 7.56 -10.76
N ASP A 76 13.41 7.38 -11.37
CA ASP A 76 13.74 6.29 -12.29
C ASP A 76 14.15 5.00 -11.57
N TYR A 77 14.11 4.99 -10.22
CA TYR A 77 14.45 3.83 -9.40
C TYR A 77 13.69 2.58 -9.84
N ARG A 78 14.35 1.42 -9.77
CA ARG A 78 13.74 0.12 -10.07
C ARG A 78 14.18 -0.90 -9.04
N VAL A 79 13.23 -1.67 -8.51
CA VAL A 79 13.51 -2.86 -7.72
C VAL A 79 13.61 -4.04 -8.67
N ASN A 80 14.70 -4.81 -8.61
CA ASN A 80 14.83 -6.06 -9.36
C ASN A 80 14.50 -7.25 -8.44
N ILE A 81 13.49 -8.03 -8.81
CA ILE A 81 13.13 -9.29 -8.16
C ILE A 81 13.16 -10.38 -9.22
N ASP A 82 14.13 -11.29 -9.12
CA ASP A 82 14.30 -12.45 -10.02
C ASP A 82 14.32 -12.09 -11.52
N GLY A 83 14.99 -10.99 -11.87
CA GLY A 83 15.11 -10.52 -13.24
C GLY A 83 13.96 -9.62 -13.70
N LYS A 84 12.88 -9.50 -12.91
CA LYS A 84 11.79 -8.57 -13.17
C LYS A 84 12.02 -7.25 -12.46
N LYS A 85 12.01 -6.16 -13.23
CA LYS A 85 12.12 -4.79 -12.72
C LYS A 85 10.74 -4.24 -12.38
N TYR A 86 10.60 -3.69 -11.19
CA TYR A 86 9.39 -3.02 -10.70
C TYR A 86 9.66 -1.55 -10.44
N THR A 87 8.72 -0.69 -10.79
CA THR A 87 8.75 0.73 -10.44
C THR A 87 8.26 0.97 -9.01
N PRO A 88 8.62 2.11 -8.39
CA PRO A 88 8.05 2.54 -7.10
C PRO A 88 6.52 2.57 -7.09
N GLN A 89 5.93 2.96 -8.22
CA GLN A 89 4.48 3.02 -8.43
C GLN A 89 3.87 1.62 -8.43
N GLU A 90 4.48 0.66 -9.12
CA GLU A 90 3.99 -0.73 -9.14
C GLU A 90 4.05 -1.37 -7.75
N ILE A 91 5.13 -1.15 -6.99
CA ILE A 91 5.22 -1.65 -5.61
C ILE A 91 4.21 -0.95 -4.70
N SER A 92 4.04 0.37 -4.82
CA SER A 92 3.04 1.12 -4.04
C SER A 92 1.62 0.69 -4.39
N ALA A 93 1.33 0.37 -5.65
CA ALA A 93 0.06 -0.16 -6.10
C ALA A 93 -0.29 -1.51 -5.44
N MET A 94 0.71 -2.35 -5.13
CA MET A 94 0.47 -3.59 -4.36
C MET A 94 0.01 -3.28 -2.93
N ILE A 95 0.51 -2.20 -2.32
CA ILE A 95 0.08 -1.72 -1.01
C ILE A 95 -1.36 -1.18 -1.09
N LEU A 96 -1.64 -0.33 -2.08
CA LEU A 96 -2.98 0.21 -2.31
C LEU A 96 -4.01 -0.89 -2.58
N GLN A 97 -3.64 -1.93 -3.35
CA GLN A 97 -4.52 -3.06 -3.63
C GLN A 97 -4.88 -3.83 -2.36
N LYS A 98 -3.94 -4.02 -1.42
CA LYS A 98 -4.26 -4.63 -0.12
C LYS A 98 -5.25 -3.77 0.67
N LEU A 99 -5.01 -2.46 0.77
CA LEU A 99 -5.89 -1.55 1.50
C LEU A 99 -7.29 -1.51 0.90
N LYS A 100 -7.39 -1.51 -0.44
CA LYS A 100 -8.65 -1.63 -1.16
C LYS A 100 -9.36 -2.94 -0.81
N THR A 101 -8.67 -4.07 -0.89
CA THR A 101 -9.28 -5.38 -0.58
C THR A 101 -9.75 -5.48 0.87
N ASP A 102 -8.97 -4.93 1.82
CA ASP A 102 -9.37 -4.85 3.23
C ASP A 102 -10.63 -3.98 3.39
N ALA A 103 -10.72 -2.85 2.67
CA ALA A 103 -11.91 -1.98 2.66
C ALA A 103 -13.14 -2.63 2.01
N GLU A 104 -12.97 -3.32 0.88
CA GLU A 104 -14.06 -4.04 0.19
C GLU A 104 -14.64 -5.15 1.06
N ALA A 105 -13.78 -5.87 1.79
CA ALA A 105 -14.21 -6.90 2.74
C ALA A 105 -15.01 -6.31 3.90
N TYR A 106 -14.60 -5.15 4.42
CA TYR A 106 -15.32 -4.45 5.49
C TYR A 106 -16.67 -3.90 5.03
N LEU A 107 -16.71 -3.29 3.84
CA LEU A 107 -17.89 -2.61 3.29
C LEU A 107 -18.88 -3.57 2.62
N GLY A 108 -18.48 -4.82 2.34
CA GLY A 108 -19.32 -5.82 1.69
C GLY A 108 -19.58 -5.55 0.21
N GLY A 109 -18.74 -4.75 -0.46
CA GLY A 109 -18.93 -4.34 -1.84
C GLY A 109 -17.69 -3.70 -2.48
N PRO A 110 -17.70 -3.49 -3.80
CA PRO A 110 -16.54 -2.98 -4.53
C PRO A 110 -16.23 -1.52 -4.19
N VAL A 111 -14.95 -1.18 -4.12
CA VAL A 111 -14.43 0.18 -3.94
C VAL A 111 -13.69 0.59 -5.20
N THR A 112 -14.16 1.64 -5.86
CA THR A 112 -13.63 2.08 -7.16
C THR A 112 -12.97 3.45 -7.11
N GLU A 113 -13.22 4.22 -6.05
CA GLU A 113 -12.75 5.60 -5.90
C GLU A 113 -12.03 5.77 -4.56
N ALA A 114 -10.95 6.55 -4.55
CA ALA A 114 -10.18 6.82 -3.35
C ALA A 114 -9.54 8.22 -3.41
N VAL A 115 -9.34 8.80 -2.23
CA VAL A 115 -8.48 9.97 -2.02
C VAL A 115 -7.18 9.48 -1.36
N ILE A 116 -6.02 9.73 -1.98
CA ILE A 116 -4.72 9.23 -1.51
C ILE A 116 -3.85 10.39 -1.02
N THR A 117 -3.24 10.23 0.17
CA THR A 117 -2.36 11.27 0.74
C THR A 117 -0.99 11.32 0.08
N VAL A 118 -0.45 12.54 -0.04
CA VAL A 118 0.95 12.81 -0.40
C VAL A 118 1.54 13.84 0.56
N PRO A 119 2.86 13.79 0.84
CA PRO A 119 3.51 14.85 1.61
C PRO A 119 3.33 16.23 0.95
N ALA A 120 3.16 17.27 1.76
CA ALA A 120 2.96 18.63 1.26
C ALA A 120 4.13 19.13 0.38
N TYR A 121 5.34 18.65 0.62
CA TYR A 121 6.55 19.02 -0.12
C TYR A 121 6.82 18.14 -1.36
N PHE A 122 5.95 17.19 -1.71
CA PHE A 122 6.11 16.41 -2.94
C PHE A 122 6.06 17.32 -4.17
N THR A 123 6.99 17.09 -5.10
CA THR A 123 6.97 17.73 -6.42
C THR A 123 5.84 17.18 -7.28
N ASP A 124 5.50 17.86 -8.38
CA ASP A 124 4.44 17.43 -9.29
C ASP A 124 4.68 16.02 -9.84
N ALA A 125 5.93 15.66 -10.16
CA ALA A 125 6.28 14.32 -10.61
C ALA A 125 6.01 13.25 -9.53
N GLN A 126 6.27 13.56 -8.25
CA GLN A 126 6.01 12.64 -7.14
C GLN A 126 4.52 12.53 -6.84
N ARG A 127 3.76 13.63 -7.01
CA ARG A 127 2.30 13.66 -6.89
C ARG A 127 1.64 12.85 -7.99
N GLN A 128 2.02 13.07 -9.25
CA GLN A 128 1.48 12.34 -10.40
C GLN A 128 1.81 10.84 -10.37
N ALA A 129 2.95 10.48 -9.77
CA ALA A 129 3.35 9.10 -9.58
C ALA A 129 2.54 8.36 -8.50
N THR A 130 1.96 9.09 -7.54
CA THR A 130 1.21 8.53 -6.40
C THR A 130 -0.25 8.32 -6.75
#